data_AF-A0A3N7GRN5-F1
#
_entry.id   AF-A0A3N7GRN5-F1
#
_cell.length_a   1.000
_cell.length_b   1.000
_cell.length_c   1.000
_cell.angle_alpha   90.00
_cell.angle_beta   90.00
_cell.angle_gamma   90.00
#
_symmetry.space_group_name_H-M   'P 1'
#
loop_
_entity.id
_entity.type
_entity.pdbx_description
1 polymer ?
#
loop_
_entity_poly.entity_id
_entity_poly.type
_entity_poly.pdbx_seq_one_letter_code
_entity_poly.pdbx_strand_id
1 'polypeptide(L)' 'MYDTNLKRKWDMAGVLEYARREGEEKGIEKGKAAVAANLLATGKFTVSEIAELVTVSEDFVEKVRADLDRRKLPSP' A
#
# COMPACT_ATOMS: atom_id res chain seq x y z
N MET A 1 11.34 -41.12 8.87
CA MET A 1 11.88 -40.15 7.89
C MET A 1 10.83 -39.50 6.97
N TYR A 2 9.65 -40.11 6.75
CA TYR A 2 8.60 -39.49 5.92
C TYR A 2 7.99 -38.21 6.52
N ASP A 3 7.84 -38.16 7.84
CA ASP A 3 7.23 -37.04 8.58
C ASP A 3 8.04 -35.73 8.44
N THR A 4 9.37 -35.82 8.56
CA THR A 4 10.27 -34.66 8.53
C THR A 4 10.27 -33.93 7.18
N ASN A 5 10.15 -34.66 6.07
CA ASN A 5 10.08 -34.05 4.74
C ASN A 5 8.72 -33.42 4.46
N LEU A 6 7.64 -33.99 5.01
CA LEU A 6 6.31 -33.43 4.88
C LEU A 6 6.22 -32.11 5.66
N LYS A 7 6.66 -32.10 6.92
CA LYS A 7 6.67 -30.89 7.77
C LYS A 7 7.40 -29.71 7.11
N ARG A 8 8.60 -29.94 6.55
CA ARG A 8 9.37 -28.90 5.83
C ARG A 8 8.62 -28.31 4.63
N LYS A 9 7.85 -29.13 3.89
CA LYS A 9 7.05 -28.64 2.75
C LYS A 9 5.90 -27.77 3.22
N TRP A 10 5.23 -28.13 4.30
CA TRP A 10 4.16 -27.31 4.90
C TRP A 10 4.70 -26.01 5.49
N ASP A 11 5.85 -26.06 6.18
CA ASP A 11 6.52 -24.85 6.70
C ASP A 11 6.89 -23.90 5.56
N MET A 12 7.45 -24.42 4.46
CA MET A 12 7.78 -23.62 3.28
C MET A 12 6.54 -23.06 2.58
N ALA A 13 5.48 -23.87 2.44
CA ALA A 13 4.21 -23.43 1.86
C ALA A 13 3.60 -22.27 2.67
N GLY A 14 3.62 -22.36 3.99
CA GLY A 14 3.15 -21.30 4.88
C GLY A 14 3.97 -20.01 4.76
N VAL A 15 5.30 -20.12 4.62
CA VAL A 15 6.17 -18.95 4.39
C VAL A 15 5.86 -18.28 3.05
N LEU A 16 5.67 -19.05 1.99
CA LEU A 16 5.35 -18.52 0.65
C LEU A 16 3.96 -17.89 0.61
N GLU A 17 2.97 -18.49 1.25
CA GLU A 17 1.62 -17.93 1.35
C GLU A 17 1.63 -16.61 2.14
N TYR A 18 2.33 -16.58 3.27
CA TYR A 18 2.51 -15.35 4.05
C TYR A 18 3.17 -14.25 3.22
N ALA A 19 4.28 -14.56 2.54
CA ALA A 19 5.00 -13.61 1.71
C ALA A 19 4.12 -13.07 0.56
N ARG A 20 3.29 -13.93 -0.04
CA ARG A 20 2.34 -13.53 -1.08
C ARG A 20 1.28 -12.58 -0.54
N ARG A 21 0.65 -12.92 0.59
CA ARG A 21 -0.38 -12.08 1.22
C ARG A 21 0.17 -10.71 1.61
N GLU A 22 1.32 -10.67 2.27
CA GLU A 22 2.02 -9.42 2.61
C GLU A 22 2.36 -8.59 1.37
N GLY A 23 2.78 -9.25 0.29
CA GLY A 23 3.08 -8.60 -0.99
C GLY A 23 1.85 -7.99 -1.65
N GLU A 24 0.73 -8.73 -1.66
CA GLU A 24 -0.56 -8.26 -2.18
C GLU A 24 -1.07 -7.07 -1.38
N GLU A 25 -1.07 -7.14 -0.04
CA GLU A 25 -1.52 -6.05 0.84
C GLU A 25 -0.69 -4.77 0.63
N LYS A 26 0.65 -4.89 0.64
CA LYS A 26 1.55 -3.76 0.38
C LYS A 26 1.42 -3.22 -1.05
N GLY A 27 1.14 -4.08 -2.01
CA GLY A 27 0.90 -3.71 -3.41
C GLY A 27 -0.37 -2.88 -3.56
N ILE A 28 -1.47 -3.32 -2.93
CA ILE A 28 -2.75 -2.60 -2.91
C ILE A 28 -2.58 -1.23 -2.24
N GLU A 29 -1.92 -1.17 -1.09
CA GLU A 29 -1.68 0.09 -0.37
C GLU A 29 -0.87 1.09 -1.22
N LYS A 30 0.23 0.63 -1.84
CA LYS A 30 1.04 1.46 -2.75
C LYS A 30 0.25 1.93 -3.97
N GLY A 31 -0.58 1.06 -4.56
CA GLY A 31 -1.44 1.41 -5.68
C GLY A 31 -2.44 2.51 -5.31
N LYS A 32 -3.10 2.36 -4.16
CA LYS A 32 -4.02 3.38 -3.62
C LYS A 32 -3.31 4.70 -3.34
N ALA A 33 -2.12 4.68 -2.76
CA ALA A 33 -1.32 5.88 -2.54
C ALA A 33 -0.98 6.60 -3.86
N ALA A 34 -0.61 5.85 -4.91
CA ALA A 34 -0.30 6.44 -6.21
C ALA A 34 -1.52 7.09 -6.87
N VAL A 35 -2.69 6.44 -6.81
CA VAL A 35 -3.94 7.01 -7.33
C VAL A 35 -4.34 8.27 -6.55
N ALA A 36 -4.28 8.22 -5.21
CA ALA A 36 -4.55 9.39 -4.38
C ALA A 36 -3.59 10.56 -4.68
N ALA A 37 -2.29 10.29 -4.83
CA ALA A 37 -1.29 11.29 -5.20
C ALA A 37 -1.61 11.94 -6.56
N ASN A 38 -2.00 11.14 -7.55
CA ASN A 38 -2.37 11.64 -8.87
C ASN A 38 -3.62 12.54 -8.80
N LEU A 39 -4.64 12.13 -8.04
CA LEU A 39 -5.86 12.92 -7.84
C LEU A 39 -5.57 14.23 -7.10
N LEU A 40 -4.77 14.19 -6.04
CA LEU A 40 -4.31 15.40 -5.33
C LEU A 40 -3.57 16.35 -6.26
N ALA A 41 -2.70 15.82 -7.14
CA ALA A 41 -1.95 16.62 -8.09
C ALA A 41 -2.85 17.31 -9.14
N THR A 42 -4.06 16.80 -9.40
CA THR A 42 -5.01 17.48 -10.29
C THR A 42 -5.62 18.75 -9.67
N GLY A 43 -5.68 18.85 -8.34
CA GLY A 43 -6.32 19.96 -7.63
C GLY A 43 -7.83 20.11 -7.85
N LYS A 44 -8.49 19.09 -8.43
CA LYS A 44 -9.93 19.14 -8.80
C LYS A 44 -10.86 18.54 -7.75
N PHE A 45 -10.32 17.80 -6.80
CA PHE A 45 -11.08 17.04 -5.82
C PHE A 45 -10.64 17.44 -4.41
N THR A 46 -11.59 17.42 -3.48
CA THR A 46 -11.35 17.55 -2.04
C THR A 46 -10.76 16.27 -1.46
N VAL A 47 -10.20 16.35 -0.26
CA VAL A 47 -9.63 15.21 0.45
C VAL A 47 -10.68 14.12 0.70
N SER A 48 -11.90 14.51 1.11
CA SER A 48 -13.02 13.60 1.32
C SER A 48 -13.45 12.88 0.03
N GLU A 49 -13.55 13.59 -1.09
CA GLU A 49 -13.87 12.96 -2.39
C GLU A 49 -12.80 11.97 -2.83
N ILE A 50 -11.51 12.29 -2.62
CA ILE A 50 -10.41 11.37 -2.94
C ILE A 50 -10.45 10.14 -2.03
N ALA A 51 -10.72 10.33 -0.74
CA ALA A 51 -10.84 9.23 0.22
C ALA A 51 -11.96 8.25 -0.18
N GLU A 52 -13.10 8.77 -0.64
CA GLU A 52 -14.21 7.99 -1.15
C GLU A 52 -13.85 7.25 -2.46
N LEU A 53 -13.31 7.98 -3.46
CA LEU A 53 -12.93 7.42 -4.77
C LEU A 53 -11.89 6.30 -4.68
N VAL A 54 -10.94 6.42 -3.77
CA VAL A 54 -9.85 5.44 -3.57
C VAL A 54 -10.21 4.41 -2.49
N THR A 55 -11.34 4.60 -1.81
CA THR A 55 -11.82 3.76 -0.70
C THR A 55 -10.75 3.60 0.37
N VAL A 56 -10.31 4.74 0.91
CA VAL A 56 -9.33 4.89 2.00
C VAL A 56 -9.83 5.93 3.01
N SER A 57 -9.16 6.08 4.15
CA SER A 57 -9.48 7.17 5.08
C SER A 57 -8.93 8.51 4.58
N GLU A 58 -9.54 9.61 5.03
CA GLU A 58 -9.01 10.97 4.80
C GLU A 58 -7.58 11.13 5.35
N ASP A 59 -7.31 10.56 6.53
CA ASP A 59 -5.97 10.52 7.13
C ASP A 59 -4.91 9.91 6.20
N PHE A 60 -5.29 8.88 5.43
CA PHE A 60 -4.39 8.28 4.45
C PHE A 60 -4.09 9.25 3.31
N VAL A 61 -5.11 9.94 2.80
CA VAL A 61 -4.95 10.95 1.74
C VAL A 61 -4.08 12.12 2.22
N GLU A 62 -4.25 12.58 3.46
CA GLU A 62 -3.41 13.63 4.05
C GLU A 62 -1.95 13.19 4.23
N LYS A 63 -1.70 11.94 4.62
CA LYS A 63 -0.33 11.39 4.65
C LYS A 63 0.30 11.40 3.26
N VAL A 64 -0.45 10.97 2.24
CA VAL A 64 0.03 10.99 0.84
C VAL A 64 0.33 12.41 0.39
N ARG A 65 -0.51 13.39 0.76
CA ARG A 65 -0.29 14.80 0.46
C ARG A 65 1.00 15.32 1.11
N ALA A 66 1.20 15.07 2.40
CA ALA A 66 2.40 15.48 3.12
C ALA A 66 3.68 14.88 2.51
N ASP A 67 3.63 13.60 2.08
CA ASP A 67 4.75 12.95 1.41
C ASP A 67 5.01 13.50 0.00
N LEU A 68 3.96 13.90 -0.72
CA LEU A 68 4.08 14.57 -2.01
C LEU A 68 4.76 15.95 -1.86
N ASP A 69 4.35 16.72 -0.86
CA ASP A 69 4.88 18.05 -0.58
C ASP A 69 6.34 17.99 -0.13
N ARG A 70 6.70 16.99 0.70
CA ARG A 70 8.09 16.71 1.09
C ARG A 70 8.99 16.39 -0.09
N ARG A 71 8.47 15.71 -1.11
CA ARG A 71 9.23 15.39 -2.35
C ARG A 71 9.36 16.59 -3.28
N LYS A 72 8.44 17.56 -3.20
CA LYS A 72 8.46 18.80 -4.00
C LYS A 72 9.34 19.89 -3.39
N LEU A 73 9.52 19.89 -2.07
CA LEU A 73 10.45 20.81 -1.39
C LEU A 73 11.90 20.44 -1.75
N PRO A 74 12.76 21.41 -2.15
CA PRO A 74 14.18 21.14 -2.26
C PRO A 74 14.71 20.78 -0.87
N SER A 75 15.48 19.68 -0.77
CA SER A 75 16.27 19.41 0.43
C SER A 75 17.10 20.66 0.79
N PRO A 76 17.23 20.99 2.09
CA PRO A 76 18.01 22.15 2.53
C PRO A 76 19.47 22.10 2.06
#